data_AF-A0A1E4LDU9-F1
#
_entry.id   AF-A0A1E4LDU9-F1
#
_cell.length_a   1.000
_cell.length_b   1.000
_cell.length_c   1.000
_cell.angle_alpha   90.00
_cell.angle_beta   90.00
_cell.angle_gamma   90.00
#
_symmetry.space_group_name_H-M   'P 1'
#
loop_
_entity.id
_entity.type
_entity.pdbx_description
1 polymer ?
#
loop_
_entity_poly.entity_id
_entity_poly.type
_entity_poly.pdbx_seq_one_letter_code
_entity_poly.pdbx_strand_id
1 'polypeptide(L)'
;MTKTVRADVAIVGAGIVGLSTAWRLQQAGKRVAVLERGIIGAEASGRNGSGVRQQGRVLPEMPLARAAIRLWGGLDAELGRPTGYRRNGHLYVAETNAEMDRLVAMREAELPTGLVTELIGPNRVKELAPGITDAIVGAKYCPEDGSADASTATTAIAAAAEEAGAQIFCHQPAVEMLVEQGRMVGVASKDIRIEAPIVLIAAGPWSPYVAQLADVYLPIYPSRAVLMRTEALPPVATPFVQTASMDMAVLQLADGTVRMGAAADAADYTRFTYDKSLAGPIEAQPRPARAIGPPRRHVGRHPRVHARHDADPRARRRPRGPAGGGRLQWPRLCARPAGRAPDE
;
A
#
# COMPACT_ATOMS: atom_id res chain seq x y z
N MET A 1 29.17 -0.94 -18.70
CA MET A 1 29.87 -1.85 -17.77
C MET A 1 28.90 -2.19 -16.65
N THR A 2 28.64 -3.47 -16.40
CA THR A 2 27.71 -3.91 -15.36
C THR A 2 28.41 -3.91 -13.99
N LYS A 3 27.82 -3.27 -12.98
CA LYS A 3 28.34 -3.27 -11.60
C LYS A 3 27.86 -4.52 -10.88
N THR A 4 28.78 -5.30 -10.31
CA THR A 4 28.45 -6.46 -9.47
C THR A 4 28.43 -6.08 -7.99
N VAL A 5 27.41 -6.53 -7.28
CA VAL A 5 27.20 -6.32 -5.83
C VAL A 5 27.00 -7.67 -5.16
N ARG A 6 27.71 -7.94 -4.06
CA ARG A 6 27.52 -9.15 -3.25
C ARG A 6 26.61 -8.84 -2.06
N ALA A 7 25.58 -9.65 -1.86
CA ALA A 7 24.64 -9.54 -0.75
C ALA A 7 24.28 -10.94 -0.22
N ASP A 8 23.73 -10.99 1.00
CA ASP A 8 23.16 -12.22 1.54
C ASP A 8 21.70 -12.40 1.07
N VAL A 9 21.00 -11.27 0.86
CA VAL A 9 19.64 -11.24 0.31
C VAL A 9 19.53 -10.12 -0.73
N ALA A 10 19.07 -10.48 -1.93
CA ALA A 10 18.64 -9.51 -2.93
C ALA A 10 17.12 -9.30 -2.83
N ILE A 11 16.65 -8.07 -2.93
CA ILE A 11 15.22 -7.74 -2.88
C ILE A 11 14.82 -7.05 -4.19
N VAL A 12 13.72 -7.46 -4.80
CA VAL A 12 13.15 -6.81 -5.97
C VAL A 12 11.92 -6.00 -5.55
N GLY A 13 12.04 -4.67 -5.57
CA GLY A 13 10.99 -3.71 -5.22
C GLY A 13 11.29 -2.92 -3.95
N ALA A 14 11.35 -1.59 -4.07
CA ALA A 14 11.54 -0.64 -2.97
C ALA A 14 10.22 0.00 -2.51
N GLY A 15 9.17 -0.83 -2.38
CA GLY A 15 7.96 -0.48 -1.64
C GLY A 15 8.14 -0.75 -0.14
N ILE A 16 7.12 -0.43 0.67
CA ILE A 16 7.17 -0.54 2.13
C ILE A 16 7.53 -1.95 2.61
N VAL A 17 7.08 -3.00 1.92
CA VAL A 17 7.40 -4.40 2.24
C VAL A 17 8.90 -4.67 2.02
N GLY A 18 9.43 -4.33 0.84
CA GLY A 18 10.83 -4.55 0.49
C GLY A 18 11.77 -3.76 1.40
N LEU A 19 11.44 -2.49 1.66
CA LEU A 19 12.24 -1.61 2.52
C LEU A 19 12.20 -2.00 3.99
N SER A 20 11.03 -2.36 4.53
CA SER A 20 10.93 -2.85 5.92
C SER A 20 11.72 -4.13 6.09
N THR A 21 11.71 -5.01 5.08
CA THR A 21 12.49 -6.25 5.08
C THR A 21 13.99 -5.94 5.02
N ALA A 22 14.40 -5.05 4.12
CA ALA A 22 15.79 -4.63 3.99
C ALA A 22 16.34 -4.07 5.31
N TRP A 23 15.59 -3.17 5.95
CA TRP A 23 15.95 -2.56 7.22
C TRP A 23 16.12 -3.60 8.34
N ARG A 24 15.12 -4.49 8.53
CA ARG A 24 15.19 -5.52 9.57
C ARG A 24 16.27 -6.56 9.31
N LEU A 25 16.52 -6.93 8.06
CA LEU A 25 17.61 -7.85 7.70
C LEU A 25 18.99 -7.23 7.96
N GLN A 26 19.17 -5.93 7.68
CA GLN A 26 20.40 -5.22 8.02
C GLN A 26 20.61 -5.14 9.54
N GLN A 27 19.56 -4.86 10.32
CA GLN A 27 19.62 -4.93 11.78
C GLN A 27 20.04 -6.33 12.29
N ALA A 28 19.68 -7.38 11.56
CA ALA A 28 20.08 -8.75 11.84
C ALA A 28 21.47 -9.12 11.28
N GLY A 29 22.25 -8.15 10.81
CA GLY A 29 23.62 -8.34 10.32
C GLY A 29 23.70 -9.00 8.93
N LYS A 30 22.63 -8.95 8.14
CA LYS A 30 22.63 -9.46 6.76
C LYS A 30 22.85 -8.33 5.76
N ARG A 31 23.76 -8.54 4.80
CA ARG A 31 23.99 -7.60 3.70
C ARG A 31 22.82 -7.67 2.73
N VAL A 32 22.14 -6.54 2.51
CA VAL A 32 20.99 -6.46 1.61
C VAL A 32 21.25 -5.50 0.47
N ALA A 33 20.83 -5.91 -0.73
CA ALA A 33 20.76 -5.03 -1.90
C ALA A 33 19.36 -5.09 -2.53
N VAL A 34 18.84 -3.95 -2.97
CA VAL A 34 17.47 -3.79 -3.48
C VAL A 34 17.51 -3.24 -4.91
N LEU A 35 16.80 -3.87 -5.84
CA LEU A 35 16.53 -3.34 -7.18
C LEU A 35 15.13 -2.72 -7.21
N GLU A 36 15.04 -1.46 -7.64
CA GLU A 36 13.78 -0.74 -7.84
C GLU A 36 13.69 -0.25 -9.29
N ARG A 37 12.61 -0.57 -9.99
CA ARG A 37 12.46 -0.20 -11.42
C ARG A 37 12.35 1.30 -11.63
N GLY A 38 11.75 2.01 -10.68
CA GLY A 38 11.48 3.44 -10.73
C GLY A 38 12.20 4.17 -9.62
N ILE A 39 11.43 4.86 -8.78
CA ILE A 39 11.91 5.52 -7.57
C ILE A 39 11.30 4.86 -6.34
N ILE A 40 11.94 5.04 -5.18
CA ILE A 40 11.45 4.52 -3.90
C ILE A 40 9.99 4.90 -3.66
N GLY A 41 9.18 3.91 -3.28
CA GLY A 41 7.78 4.12 -2.89
C GLY A 41 6.88 4.66 -3.99
N ALA A 42 7.33 4.69 -5.26
CA ALA A 42 6.61 5.36 -6.33
C ALA A 42 5.19 4.83 -6.53
N GLU A 43 4.94 3.55 -6.23
CA GLU A 43 3.70 2.84 -6.58
C GLU A 43 2.74 2.78 -5.38
N ALA A 44 2.12 1.63 -5.11
CA ALA A 44 1.09 1.50 -4.07
C ALA A 44 1.55 1.97 -2.67
N SER A 45 2.83 1.79 -2.34
CA SER A 45 3.36 2.16 -1.01
C SER A 45 3.35 3.67 -0.74
N GLY A 46 3.58 4.52 -1.74
CA GLY A 46 3.54 5.98 -1.58
C GLY A 46 2.19 6.62 -1.91
N ARG A 47 1.24 5.85 -2.46
CA ARG A 47 -0.04 6.35 -3.00
C ARG A 47 -1.28 5.57 -2.53
N ASN A 48 -1.25 4.98 -1.33
CA ASN A 48 -2.41 4.27 -0.76
C ASN A 48 -3.28 5.19 0.13
N GLY A 49 -4.44 4.65 0.56
CA GLY A 49 -5.42 5.33 1.41
C GLY A 49 -4.93 5.68 2.83
N SER A 50 -3.70 5.30 3.21
CA SER A 50 -3.01 5.74 4.44
C SER A 50 -3.62 5.23 5.76
N GLY A 51 -4.62 4.34 5.70
CA GLY A 51 -5.19 3.69 6.89
C GLY A 51 -4.29 2.57 7.44
N VAL A 52 -4.06 2.58 8.75
CA VAL A 52 -3.35 1.53 9.49
C VAL A 52 -4.37 0.90 10.45
N ARG A 53 -4.90 -0.27 10.08
CA ARG A 53 -6.10 -0.85 10.72
C ARG A 53 -6.02 -2.33 11.10
N GLN A 54 -6.73 -2.67 12.18
CA GLN A 54 -6.97 -4.02 12.69
C GLN A 54 -8.38 -4.51 12.35
N GLN A 55 -9.41 -3.66 12.52
CA GLN A 55 -10.80 -4.06 12.24
C GLN A 55 -11.08 -4.24 10.75
N GLY A 56 -12.08 -5.06 10.41
CA GLY A 56 -12.48 -5.33 9.03
C GLY A 56 -11.45 -6.16 8.25
N ARG A 57 -10.64 -6.96 8.95
CA ARG A 57 -9.73 -7.93 8.35
C ARG A 57 -10.42 -9.30 8.33
N VAL A 58 -9.97 -10.17 7.43
CA VAL A 58 -10.35 -11.58 7.56
C VAL A 58 -9.76 -12.13 8.87
N LEU A 59 -10.55 -12.90 9.61
CA LEU A 59 -10.20 -13.31 10.99
C LEU A 59 -8.80 -13.95 11.13
N PRO A 60 -8.31 -14.79 10.18
CA PRO A 60 -6.96 -15.33 10.27
C PRO A 60 -5.83 -14.29 10.22
N GLU A 61 -6.07 -13.10 9.66
CA GLU A 61 -5.09 -12.01 9.61
C GLU A 61 -5.03 -11.18 10.90
N MET A 62 -6.02 -11.33 11.79
CA MET A 62 -6.15 -10.49 12.99
C MET A 62 -4.89 -10.48 13.85
N PRO A 63 -4.24 -11.62 14.18
CA PRO A 63 -3.01 -11.60 14.98
C PRO A 63 -1.90 -10.78 14.35
N LEU A 64 -1.76 -10.84 13.02
CA LEU A 64 -0.76 -10.09 12.26
C LEU A 64 -1.09 -8.58 12.26
N ALA A 65 -2.35 -8.21 12.01
CA ALA A 65 -2.78 -6.82 12.03
C ALA A 65 -2.58 -6.16 13.41
N ARG A 66 -2.88 -6.90 14.49
CA ARG A 66 -2.65 -6.45 15.86
C ARG A 66 -1.18 -6.30 16.19
N ALA A 67 -0.33 -7.22 15.72
CA ALA A 67 1.11 -7.08 15.86
C ALA A 67 1.64 -5.86 15.09
N ALA A 68 1.13 -5.60 13.89
CA ALA A 68 1.50 -4.44 13.09
C ALA A 68 1.18 -3.12 13.79
N ILE A 69 0.00 -2.96 14.40
CA ILE A 69 -0.34 -1.73 15.15
C ILE A 69 0.61 -1.47 16.31
N ARG A 70 1.04 -2.52 17.03
CA ARG A 70 2.05 -2.36 18.09
C ARG A 70 3.38 -1.87 17.53
N LEU A 71 3.83 -2.43 16.41
CA LEU A 71 5.05 -1.98 15.74
C LEU A 71 4.95 -0.52 15.28
N TRP A 72 3.86 -0.13 14.63
CA TRP A 72 3.64 1.25 14.21
C TRP A 72 3.72 2.25 15.37
N GLY A 73 3.23 1.89 16.55
CA GLY A 73 3.30 2.75 17.74
C GLY A 73 4.72 3.05 18.24
N GLY A 74 5.70 2.18 17.97
CA GLY A 74 7.11 2.38 18.33
C GLY A 74 8.01 2.79 17.17
N LEU A 75 7.49 2.76 15.93
CA LEU A 75 8.30 2.80 14.73
C LEU A 75 9.06 4.11 14.56
N ASP A 76 8.46 5.24 14.92
CA ASP A 76 9.14 6.55 14.85
C ASP A 76 10.40 6.59 15.73
N ALA A 77 10.32 6.01 16.93
CA ALA A 77 11.46 5.92 17.85
C ALA A 77 12.52 4.94 17.34
N GLU A 78 12.11 3.79 16.81
CA GLU A 78 13.03 2.80 16.23
C GLU A 78 13.76 3.32 14.98
N LEU A 79 13.09 4.13 14.16
CA LEU A 79 13.68 4.74 12.95
C LEU A 79 14.46 6.03 13.26
N GLY A 80 14.24 6.63 14.44
CA GLY A 80 14.79 7.94 14.80
C GLY A 80 14.19 9.10 13.98
N ARG A 81 13.00 8.91 13.38
CA ARG A 81 12.35 9.89 12.49
C ARG A 81 10.85 9.63 12.36
N PRO A 82 10.05 10.67 12.06
CA PRO A 82 8.60 10.51 11.97
C PRO A 82 8.18 9.72 10.74
N THR A 83 7.28 8.76 10.92
CA THR A 83 6.55 8.09 9.82
C THR A 83 5.25 8.82 9.46
N GLY A 84 4.85 9.79 10.29
CA GLY A 84 3.55 10.43 10.19
C GLY A 84 2.40 9.57 10.71
N TYR A 85 2.70 8.47 11.42
CA TYR A 85 1.69 7.64 12.07
C TYR A 85 0.98 8.40 13.21
N ARG A 86 -0.34 8.27 13.24
CA ARG A 86 -1.20 8.76 14.30
C ARG A 86 -2.20 7.66 14.65
N ARG A 87 -2.31 7.36 15.95
CA ARG A 87 -3.40 6.54 16.49
C ARG A 87 -4.65 7.39 16.68
N ASN A 88 -5.27 7.74 15.56
CA ASN A 88 -6.44 8.62 15.50
C ASN A 88 -7.77 7.87 15.40
N GLY A 89 -7.73 6.53 15.42
CA GLY A 89 -8.88 5.65 15.33
C GLY A 89 -9.42 5.48 13.92
N HIS A 90 -10.40 4.60 13.79
CA HIS A 90 -11.05 4.26 12.53
C HIS A 90 -12.54 4.00 12.74
N LEU A 91 -13.38 4.64 11.91
CA LEU A 91 -14.83 4.50 11.88
C LEU A 91 -15.28 3.72 10.65
N TYR A 92 -16.10 2.69 10.88
CA TYR A 92 -17.03 2.17 9.88
C TYR A 92 -18.40 2.80 10.12
N VAL A 93 -18.85 3.67 9.23
CA VAL A 93 -20.13 4.40 9.35
C VAL A 93 -21.25 3.65 8.65
N ALA A 94 -22.38 3.47 9.33
CA ALA A 94 -23.60 2.87 8.79
C ALA A 94 -24.65 3.96 8.49
N GLU A 95 -25.14 3.99 7.26
CA GLU A 95 -26.23 4.86 6.81
C GLU A 95 -27.59 4.20 7.00
N THR A 96 -27.62 2.87 7.15
CA THR A 96 -28.84 2.08 7.32
C THR A 96 -28.76 1.12 8.51
N ASN A 97 -29.91 0.72 9.06
CA ASN A 97 -29.97 -0.30 10.13
C ASN A 97 -29.35 -1.63 9.67
N ALA A 98 -29.57 -2.01 8.41
CA ALA A 98 -28.98 -3.22 7.84
C ALA A 98 -27.45 -3.18 7.80
N GLU A 99 -26.86 -2.01 7.54
CA GLU A 99 -25.41 -1.83 7.66
C GLU A 99 -24.95 -1.88 9.11
N MET A 100 -25.71 -1.28 10.04
CA MET A 100 -25.41 -1.35 11.45
C MET A 100 -25.42 -2.80 11.96
N ASP A 101 -26.39 -3.62 11.55
CA ASP A 101 -26.46 -5.05 11.88
C ASP A 101 -25.22 -5.82 11.35
N ARG A 102 -24.71 -5.46 10.17
CA ARG A 102 -23.45 -6.04 9.65
C ARG A 102 -22.26 -5.64 10.50
N LEU A 103 -22.20 -4.38 10.94
CA LEU A 103 -21.13 -3.90 11.82
C LEU A 103 -21.17 -4.57 13.20
N VAL A 104 -22.37 -4.81 13.74
CA VAL A 104 -22.58 -5.61 14.96
C VAL A 104 -22.03 -7.01 14.75
N ALA A 105 -22.46 -7.72 13.71
CA ALA A 105 -21.99 -9.08 13.41
C ALA A 105 -20.47 -9.14 13.22
N MET A 106 -19.89 -8.15 12.53
CA MET A 106 -18.45 -8.03 12.35
C MET A 106 -17.72 -7.83 13.68
N ARG A 107 -18.23 -6.99 14.58
CA ARG A 107 -17.68 -6.82 15.94
C ARG A 107 -17.73 -8.14 16.70
N GLU A 108 -18.87 -8.82 16.73
CA GLU A 108 -19.02 -10.09 17.47
C GLU A 108 -18.04 -11.17 16.96
N ALA A 109 -17.81 -11.23 15.66
CA ALA A 109 -16.83 -12.16 15.08
C ALA A 109 -15.37 -11.80 15.43
N GLU A 110 -15.05 -10.52 15.61
CA GLU A 110 -13.71 -10.04 15.91
C GLU A 110 -13.37 -10.05 17.40
N LEU A 111 -14.37 -9.95 18.30
CA LEU A 111 -14.18 -9.92 19.75
C LEU A 111 -13.28 -11.07 20.28
N PRO A 112 -13.46 -12.34 19.87
CA PRO A 112 -12.61 -13.45 20.32
C PRO A 112 -11.12 -13.31 19.94
N THR A 113 -10.80 -12.45 18.98
CA THR A 113 -9.40 -12.18 18.57
C THR A 113 -8.69 -11.19 19.51
N GLY A 114 -9.42 -10.66 20.50
CA GLY A 114 -8.94 -9.65 21.44
C GLY A 114 -8.91 -8.25 20.84
N LEU A 115 -9.63 -8.01 19.74
CA LEU A 115 -9.83 -6.67 19.19
C LEU A 115 -10.90 -5.95 20.00
N VAL A 116 -10.60 -4.72 20.43
CA VAL A 116 -11.52 -3.86 21.17
C VAL A 116 -12.12 -2.85 20.21
N THR A 117 -13.43 -2.97 19.96
CA THR A 117 -14.21 -1.98 19.19
C THR A 117 -15.51 -1.62 19.89
N GLU A 118 -15.94 -0.39 19.66
CA GLU A 118 -17.17 0.19 20.19
C GLU A 118 -18.21 0.28 19.08
N LEU A 119 -19.48 0.06 19.43
CA LEU A 119 -20.61 0.47 18.60
C LEU A 119 -21.09 1.80 19.15
N ILE A 120 -21.09 2.83 18.32
CA ILE A 120 -21.39 4.20 18.73
C ILE A 120 -22.56 4.78 17.95
N GLY A 121 -23.37 5.60 18.62
CA GLY A 121 -24.49 6.31 18.01
C GLY A 121 -24.05 7.56 17.24
N PRO A 122 -24.99 8.21 16.53
CA PRO A 122 -24.70 9.31 15.61
C PRO A 122 -24.07 10.53 16.30
N ASN A 123 -24.47 10.85 17.53
CA ASN A 123 -23.90 11.97 18.28
C ASN A 123 -22.38 11.80 18.49
N ARG A 124 -21.95 10.60 18.89
CA ARG A 124 -20.54 10.31 19.09
C ARG A 124 -19.76 10.26 17.77
N VAL A 125 -20.39 9.80 16.69
CA VAL A 125 -19.80 9.90 15.35
C VAL A 125 -19.57 11.36 14.98
N LYS A 126 -20.54 12.24 15.23
CA LYS A 126 -20.43 13.68 14.91
C LYS A 126 -19.32 14.38 15.70
N GLU A 127 -19.11 14.01 16.96
CA GLU A 127 -17.99 14.51 17.76
C GLU A 127 -16.63 14.14 17.15
N LEU A 128 -16.48 12.90 16.65
CA LEU A 128 -15.23 12.40 16.08
C LEU A 128 -15.02 12.86 14.62
N ALA A 129 -16.11 12.96 13.87
CA ALA A 129 -16.15 13.25 12.44
C ALA A 129 -17.22 14.31 12.12
N PRO A 130 -16.98 15.59 12.45
CA PRO A 130 -17.97 16.66 12.30
C PRO A 130 -18.42 16.92 10.86
N GLY A 131 -17.60 16.54 9.88
CA GLY A 131 -17.92 16.64 8.44
C GLY A 131 -18.83 15.54 7.92
N ILE A 132 -19.17 14.52 8.72
CA ILE A 132 -20.12 13.46 8.32
C ILE A 132 -21.55 14.00 8.35
N THR A 133 -22.36 13.55 7.39
CA THR A 133 -23.80 13.85 7.31
C THR A 133 -24.55 13.39 8.56
N ASP A 134 -25.64 14.05 8.90
CA ASP A 134 -26.50 13.64 10.02
C ASP A 134 -27.37 12.42 9.67
N ALA A 135 -27.46 12.07 8.38
CA ALA A 135 -28.19 10.92 7.86
C ALA A 135 -27.43 9.59 8.06
N ILE A 136 -27.05 9.29 9.31
CA ILE A 136 -26.38 8.04 9.69
C ILE A 136 -27.11 7.38 10.86
N VAL A 137 -27.01 6.06 10.94
CA VAL A 137 -27.55 5.27 12.05
C VAL A 137 -26.55 5.19 13.19
N GLY A 138 -25.25 5.09 12.87
CA GLY A 138 -24.19 4.93 13.85
C GLY A 138 -22.90 4.44 13.20
N ALA A 139 -21.98 3.94 14.02
CA ALA A 139 -20.72 3.41 13.53
C ALA A 139 -20.17 2.30 14.43
N LYS A 140 -19.23 1.55 13.87
CA LYS A 140 -18.27 0.75 14.62
C LYS A 140 -16.93 1.48 14.65
N TYR A 141 -16.39 1.67 15.85
CA TYR A 141 -15.20 2.47 16.11
C TYR A 141 -14.09 1.63 16.73
N CYS A 142 -12.88 1.73 16.18
CA CYS A 142 -11.66 1.19 16.76
C CYS A 142 -10.72 2.35 17.12
N PRO A 143 -10.51 2.67 18.41
CA PRO A 143 -9.59 3.75 18.83
C PRO A 143 -8.11 3.39 18.65
N GLU A 144 -7.77 2.09 18.62
CA GLU A 144 -6.38 1.64 18.45
C GLU A 144 -5.88 1.70 17.00
N ASP A 145 -6.80 1.73 16.05
CA ASP A 145 -6.49 1.95 14.64
C ASP A 145 -5.93 3.37 14.43
N GLY A 146 -5.39 3.60 13.25
CA GLY A 146 -4.85 4.91 12.92
C GLY A 146 -4.60 5.11 11.45
N SER A 147 -3.70 6.04 11.18
CA SER A 147 -3.28 6.40 9.84
C SER A 147 -1.82 6.80 9.82
N ALA A 148 -1.17 6.65 8.68
CA ALA A 148 0.20 7.12 8.45
C ALA A 148 0.29 7.71 7.05
N ASP A 149 0.97 8.84 6.89
CA ASP A 149 1.20 9.36 5.54
C ASP A 149 2.07 8.37 4.75
N ALA A 150 1.49 7.81 3.68
CA ALA A 150 2.05 6.72 2.92
C ALA A 150 3.47 7.01 2.38
N SER A 151 3.69 8.22 1.84
CA SER A 151 4.98 8.63 1.31
C SER A 151 5.99 8.83 2.43
N THR A 152 5.61 9.54 3.49
CA THR A 152 6.49 9.84 4.64
C THR A 152 6.95 8.57 5.34
N ALA A 153 6.05 7.62 5.60
CA ALA A 153 6.44 6.36 6.21
C ALA A 153 7.38 5.54 5.32
N THR A 154 7.10 5.47 4.02
CA THR A 154 7.93 4.70 3.08
C THR A 154 9.33 5.30 2.94
N THR A 155 9.46 6.62 2.86
CA THR A 155 10.77 7.29 2.76
C THR A 155 11.53 7.24 4.09
N ALA A 156 10.85 7.33 5.24
CA ALA A 156 11.46 7.15 6.56
C ALA A 156 12.10 5.77 6.71
N ILE A 157 11.38 4.71 6.32
CA ILE A 157 11.91 3.33 6.35
C ILE A 157 13.05 3.16 5.33
N ALA A 158 12.95 3.78 4.14
CA ALA A 158 14.04 3.72 3.16
C ALA A 158 15.33 4.33 3.71
N ALA A 159 15.25 5.53 4.29
CA ALA A 159 16.41 6.17 4.91
C ALA A 159 17.01 5.30 6.03
N ALA A 160 16.17 4.64 6.83
CA ALA A 160 16.66 3.77 7.91
C ALA A 160 17.32 2.51 7.37
N ALA A 161 16.81 1.95 6.26
CA ALA A 161 17.43 0.83 5.58
C ALA A 161 18.81 1.22 5.02
N GLU A 162 18.93 2.39 4.38
CA GLU A 162 20.21 2.89 3.84
C GLU A 162 21.23 3.17 4.94
N GLU A 163 20.83 3.82 6.03
CA GLU A 163 21.68 4.08 7.20
C GLU A 163 22.13 2.78 7.88
N ALA A 164 21.29 1.74 7.89
CA ALA A 164 21.66 0.41 8.34
C ALA A 164 22.57 -0.33 7.33
N GLY A 165 22.83 0.24 6.15
CA GLY A 165 23.77 -0.26 5.16
C GLY A 165 23.15 -0.97 3.96
N ALA A 166 21.82 -0.96 3.80
CA ALA A 166 21.17 -1.51 2.60
C ALA A 166 21.54 -0.69 1.36
N GLN A 167 21.91 -1.38 0.28
CA GLN A 167 22.18 -0.74 -1.00
C GLN A 167 20.92 -0.73 -1.86
N ILE A 168 20.36 0.43 -2.13
CA ILE A 168 19.12 0.57 -2.93
C ILE A 168 19.46 1.15 -4.30
N PHE A 169 19.11 0.42 -5.37
CA PHE A 169 19.37 0.82 -6.74
C PHE A 169 18.04 1.17 -7.44
N CYS A 170 17.76 2.47 -7.52
CA CYS A 170 16.65 3.03 -8.30
C CYS A 170 16.91 2.94 -9.81
N HIS A 171 15.85 2.96 -10.62
CA HIS A 171 15.90 2.84 -12.09
C HIS A 171 16.55 1.55 -12.61
N GLN A 172 16.47 0.47 -11.85
CA GLN A 172 17.03 -0.84 -12.17
C GLN A 172 15.93 -1.91 -12.12
N PRO A 173 15.11 -2.06 -13.18
CA PRO A 173 14.17 -3.18 -13.26
C PRO A 173 14.91 -4.51 -13.22
N ALA A 174 14.44 -5.46 -12.41
CA ALA A 174 14.93 -6.84 -12.52
C ALA A 174 14.52 -7.42 -13.87
N VAL A 175 15.47 -7.95 -14.63
CA VAL A 175 15.26 -8.53 -15.97
C VAL A 175 15.64 -10.01 -16.03
N GLU A 176 16.38 -10.50 -15.04
CA GLU A 176 16.87 -11.88 -15.02
C GLU A 176 17.04 -12.38 -13.58
N MET A 177 16.59 -13.62 -13.32
CA MET A 177 16.95 -14.35 -12.11
C MET A 177 18.10 -15.29 -12.43
N LEU A 178 19.13 -15.26 -11.58
CA LEU A 178 20.37 -15.96 -11.83
C LEU A 178 20.35 -17.29 -11.08
N VAL A 179 20.51 -18.38 -11.81
CA VAL A 179 20.44 -19.74 -11.25
C VAL A 179 21.59 -20.56 -11.78
N GLU A 180 22.29 -21.21 -10.87
CA GLU A 180 23.37 -22.14 -11.18
C GLU A 180 23.07 -23.47 -10.53
N GLN A 181 23.09 -24.55 -11.32
CA GLN A 181 22.84 -25.92 -10.83
C GLN A 181 21.53 -26.05 -10.02
N GLY A 182 20.47 -25.37 -10.47
CA GLY A 182 19.16 -25.37 -9.80
C GLY A 182 19.07 -24.55 -8.51
N ARG A 183 20.11 -23.78 -8.15
CA ARG A 183 20.12 -22.89 -6.98
C ARG A 183 20.11 -21.43 -7.40
N MET A 184 19.32 -20.61 -6.70
CA MET A 184 19.34 -19.16 -6.85
C MET A 184 20.71 -18.63 -6.44
N VAL A 185 21.33 -17.84 -7.32
CA VAL A 185 22.62 -17.18 -7.07
C VAL A 185 22.55 -15.67 -7.24
N GLY A 186 21.40 -15.12 -7.64
CA GLY A 186 21.21 -13.67 -7.66
C GLY A 186 20.08 -13.18 -8.56
N VAL A 187 20.09 -11.87 -8.80
CA VAL A 187 19.16 -11.17 -9.70
C VAL A 187 19.93 -10.07 -10.44
N ALA A 188 19.59 -9.83 -11.69
CA ALA A 188 20.21 -8.79 -12.50
C ALA A 188 19.20 -7.80 -13.08
N SER A 189 19.67 -6.55 -13.22
CA SER A 189 19.16 -5.53 -14.11
C SER A 189 20.14 -5.33 -15.27
N LYS A 190 19.90 -4.35 -16.15
CA LYS A 190 20.78 -4.04 -17.28
C LYS A 190 22.20 -3.68 -16.83
N ASP A 191 22.31 -2.83 -15.81
CA ASP A 191 23.59 -2.24 -15.40
C ASP A 191 24.07 -2.72 -14.02
N ILE A 192 23.23 -3.45 -13.27
CA ILE A 192 23.53 -3.97 -11.93
C ILE A 192 23.29 -5.47 -11.87
N ARG A 193 24.27 -6.22 -11.36
CA ARG A 193 24.15 -7.64 -10.98
C ARG A 193 24.26 -7.77 -9.47
N ILE A 194 23.26 -8.34 -8.81
CA ILE A 194 23.33 -8.68 -7.38
C ILE A 194 23.54 -10.19 -7.25
N GLU A 195 24.69 -10.59 -6.71
CA GLU A 195 24.98 -11.96 -6.32
C GLU A 195 24.46 -12.20 -4.90
N ALA A 196 23.47 -13.07 -4.76
CA ALA A 196 22.87 -13.42 -3.47
C ALA A 196 22.24 -14.82 -3.53
N PRO A 197 22.41 -15.65 -2.48
CA PRO A 197 21.79 -16.99 -2.43
C PRO A 197 20.27 -16.95 -2.21
N ILE A 198 19.71 -15.79 -1.85
CA ILE A 198 18.28 -15.59 -1.58
C ILE A 198 17.83 -14.35 -2.35
N VAL A 199 16.72 -14.49 -3.10
CA VAL A 199 16.03 -13.39 -3.76
C VAL A 199 14.61 -13.28 -3.19
N LEU A 200 14.25 -12.11 -2.68
CA LEU A 200 12.91 -11.77 -2.20
C LEU A 200 12.18 -10.93 -3.25
N ILE A 201 11.02 -11.42 -3.70
CA ILE A 201 10.13 -10.67 -4.60
C ILE A 201 9.19 -9.81 -3.73
N ALA A 202 9.41 -8.49 -3.74
CA ALA A 202 8.59 -7.48 -3.07
C ALA A 202 8.05 -6.44 -4.06
N ALA A 203 7.79 -6.86 -5.31
CA ALA A 203 7.51 -5.99 -6.45
C ALA A 203 6.02 -5.58 -6.57
N GLY A 204 5.25 -5.64 -5.47
CA GLY A 204 3.83 -5.25 -5.45
C GLY A 204 3.02 -5.91 -6.59
N PRO A 205 2.23 -5.16 -7.37
CA PRO A 205 1.46 -5.70 -8.48
C PRO A 205 2.30 -6.27 -9.63
N TRP A 206 3.61 -5.98 -9.70
CA TRP A 206 4.53 -6.55 -10.69
C TRP A 206 5.14 -7.88 -10.25
N SER A 207 4.84 -8.36 -9.04
CA SER A 207 5.38 -9.62 -8.53
C SER A 207 5.16 -10.82 -9.46
N PRO A 208 4.03 -10.99 -10.18
CA PRO A 208 3.87 -12.07 -11.15
C PRO A 208 4.89 -12.03 -12.29
N TYR A 209 5.18 -10.85 -12.83
CA TYR A 209 6.18 -10.67 -13.89
C TYR A 209 7.59 -11.02 -13.40
N VAL A 210 7.92 -10.59 -12.18
CA VAL A 210 9.22 -10.88 -11.57
C VAL A 210 9.34 -12.37 -11.21
N ALA A 211 8.26 -12.99 -10.72
CA ALA A 211 8.23 -14.42 -10.39
C ALA A 211 8.39 -15.31 -11.63
N GLN A 212 7.85 -14.89 -12.78
CA GLN A 212 8.04 -15.58 -14.05
C GLN A 212 9.51 -15.60 -14.50
N LEU A 213 10.32 -14.59 -14.14
CA LEU A 213 11.78 -14.64 -14.37
C LEU A 213 12.47 -15.77 -13.60
N ALA A 214 11.79 -16.41 -12.65
CA ALA A 214 12.23 -17.62 -11.95
C ALA A 214 11.35 -18.83 -12.30
N ASP A 215 10.58 -18.77 -13.40
CA ASP A 215 9.59 -19.77 -13.84
C ASP A 215 8.50 -20.08 -12.79
N VAL A 216 8.19 -19.14 -11.90
CA VAL A 216 7.17 -19.31 -10.86
C VAL A 216 5.88 -18.63 -11.28
N TYR A 217 4.81 -19.42 -11.42
CA TYR A 217 3.46 -18.87 -11.59
C TYR A 217 2.90 -18.33 -10.28
N LEU A 218 2.60 -17.04 -10.25
CA LEU A 218 2.02 -16.35 -9.10
C LEU A 218 0.64 -15.79 -9.46
N PRO A 219 -0.48 -16.35 -8.93
CA PRO A 219 -1.85 -15.97 -9.31
C PRO A 219 -2.31 -14.69 -8.60
N ILE A 220 -1.55 -13.60 -8.75
CA ILE A 220 -1.90 -12.27 -8.26
C ILE A 220 -2.28 -11.41 -9.46
N TYR A 221 -3.40 -10.71 -9.35
CA TYR A 221 -3.93 -9.88 -10.42
C TYR A 221 -4.07 -8.44 -9.94
N PRO A 222 -3.36 -7.48 -10.56
CA PRO A 222 -3.48 -6.08 -10.19
C PRO A 222 -4.88 -5.55 -10.47
N SER A 223 -5.45 -4.82 -9.51
CA SER A 223 -6.68 -4.05 -9.70
C SER A 223 -6.41 -2.57 -9.45
N ARG A 224 -7.21 -1.70 -10.08
CA ARG A 224 -7.01 -0.24 -10.05
C ARG A 224 -7.89 0.38 -8.97
N ALA A 225 -7.26 1.06 -8.03
CA ALA A 225 -7.94 1.97 -7.10
C ALA A 225 -7.64 3.42 -7.49
N VAL A 226 -8.60 4.31 -7.25
CA VAL A 226 -8.45 5.76 -7.47
C VAL A 226 -8.53 6.47 -6.13
N LEU A 227 -7.60 7.40 -5.93
CA LEU A 227 -7.61 8.31 -4.80
C LEU A 227 -7.68 9.74 -5.30
N MET A 228 -8.43 10.57 -4.59
CA MET A 228 -8.50 12.01 -4.77
C MET A 228 -7.96 12.70 -3.52
N ARG A 229 -7.43 13.91 -3.69
CA ARG A 229 -6.95 14.75 -2.59
C ARG A 229 -7.46 16.17 -2.78
N THR A 230 -7.99 16.76 -1.73
CA THR A 230 -8.46 18.15 -1.72
C THR A 230 -7.32 19.13 -1.43
N GLU A 231 -7.59 20.42 -1.60
CA GLU A 231 -6.87 21.45 -0.84
C GLU A 231 -7.08 21.30 0.68
N ALA A 232 -6.35 22.04 1.49
CA ALA A 232 -6.52 21.99 2.94
C ALA A 232 -7.92 22.47 3.33
N LEU A 233 -8.60 21.71 4.18
CA LEU A 233 -9.93 22.02 4.71
C LEU A 233 -9.86 22.19 6.24
N PRO A 234 -10.86 22.86 6.85
CA PRO A 234 -11.08 22.79 8.29
C PRO A 234 -11.26 21.34 8.78
N PRO A 235 -11.16 21.06 10.08
CA PRO A 235 -11.33 19.70 10.62
C PRO A 235 -12.67 19.08 10.18
N VAL A 236 -12.62 18.01 9.39
CA VAL A 236 -13.78 17.23 8.94
C VAL A 236 -13.88 15.88 9.64
N ALA A 237 -12.74 15.26 9.97
CA ALA A 237 -12.69 14.02 10.74
C ALA A 237 -11.34 13.85 11.42
N THR A 238 -11.37 13.43 12.68
CA THR A 238 -10.17 12.99 13.40
C THR A 238 -9.75 11.57 13.00
N PRO A 239 -10.64 10.56 13.04
CA PRO A 239 -10.30 9.20 12.64
C PRO A 239 -10.27 9.01 11.12
N PHE A 240 -9.68 7.89 10.68
CA PHE A 240 -9.94 7.35 9.35
C PHE A 240 -11.43 6.96 9.26
N VAL A 241 -12.14 7.34 8.20
CA VAL A 241 -13.57 7.05 8.06
C VAL A 241 -13.79 6.19 6.82
N GLN A 242 -14.56 5.12 6.94
CA GLN A 242 -14.95 4.23 5.86
C GLN A 242 -16.44 3.94 5.95
N THR A 243 -17.13 3.81 4.82
CA THR A 243 -18.53 3.35 4.81
C THR A 243 -18.59 1.88 5.24
N ALA A 244 -19.70 1.45 5.85
CA ALA A 244 -19.90 0.05 6.23
C ALA A 244 -19.85 -0.91 5.01
N SER A 245 -20.20 -0.41 3.83
CA SER A 245 -20.06 -1.12 2.56
C SER A 245 -18.61 -1.25 2.08
N MET A 246 -17.69 -0.49 2.67
CA MET A 246 -16.28 -0.33 2.27
C MET A 246 -16.05 0.32 0.91
N ASP A 247 -17.10 0.83 0.26
CA ASP A 247 -17.02 1.43 -1.07
C ASP A 247 -16.27 2.76 -1.08
N MET A 248 -16.27 3.51 0.03
CA MET A 248 -15.60 4.79 0.14
C MET A 248 -14.88 4.93 1.48
N ALA A 249 -13.69 5.53 1.45
CA ALA A 249 -12.96 5.92 2.63
C ALA A 249 -12.40 7.34 2.52
N VAL A 250 -12.28 7.99 3.67
CA VAL A 250 -11.87 9.38 3.83
C VAL A 250 -10.84 9.48 4.97
N LEU A 251 -9.77 10.21 4.73
CA LEU A 251 -8.77 10.56 5.73
C LEU A 251 -8.42 12.03 5.64
N GLN A 252 -8.48 12.76 6.74
CA GLN A 252 -7.83 14.07 6.83
C GLN A 252 -6.39 13.93 7.32
N LEU A 253 -5.45 14.45 6.54
CA LEU A 253 -4.03 14.46 6.86
C LEU A 253 -3.68 15.64 7.79
N ALA A 254 -2.48 15.62 8.38
CA ALA A 254 -2.04 16.67 9.32
C ALA A 254 -1.95 18.06 8.67
N ASP A 255 -1.73 18.11 7.36
CA ASP A 255 -1.70 19.37 6.59
C ASP A 255 -3.10 19.87 6.19
N GLY A 256 -4.16 19.29 6.76
CA GLY A 256 -5.55 19.67 6.54
C GLY A 256 -6.16 19.15 5.24
N THR A 257 -5.37 18.59 4.33
CA THR A 257 -5.90 18.00 3.08
C THR A 257 -6.69 16.72 3.37
N VAL A 258 -7.72 16.48 2.56
CA VAL A 258 -8.56 15.29 2.68
C VAL A 258 -8.30 14.34 1.52
N ARG A 259 -7.96 13.09 1.83
CA ARG A 259 -7.78 12.00 0.88
C ARG A 259 -9.04 11.16 0.88
N MET A 260 -9.59 10.93 -0.31
CA MET A 260 -10.78 10.12 -0.52
C MET A 260 -10.46 9.02 -1.52
N GLY A 261 -10.95 7.81 -1.26
CA GLY A 261 -10.72 6.66 -2.12
C GLY A 261 -11.94 5.78 -2.21
N ALA A 262 -12.14 5.21 -3.39
CA ALA A 262 -13.13 4.15 -3.58
C ALA A 262 -12.44 2.77 -3.60
N ALA A 263 -13.16 1.74 -3.18
CA ALA A 263 -12.70 0.37 -3.37
C ALA A 263 -12.50 0.08 -4.87
N ALA A 264 -11.48 -0.71 -5.18
CA ALA A 264 -11.30 -1.20 -6.54
C ALA A 264 -12.38 -2.26 -6.86
N ASP A 265 -12.92 -2.25 -8.08
CA ASP A 265 -13.80 -3.33 -8.51
C ASP A 265 -12.96 -4.61 -8.67
N ALA A 266 -13.26 -5.63 -7.89
CA ALA A 266 -12.59 -6.92 -7.95
C ALA A 266 -12.75 -7.61 -9.32
N ALA A 267 -13.75 -7.23 -10.11
CA ALA A 267 -13.92 -7.67 -11.50
C ALA A 267 -13.04 -6.88 -12.48
N ASP A 268 -12.61 -5.66 -12.13
CA ASP A 268 -11.70 -4.83 -12.92
C ASP A 268 -10.24 -5.08 -12.51
N TYR A 269 -9.74 -6.22 -12.95
CA TYR A 269 -8.35 -6.62 -12.76
C TYR A 269 -7.63 -6.74 -14.10
N THR A 270 -6.36 -6.36 -14.11
CA THR A 270 -5.47 -6.61 -15.24
C THR A 270 -5.04 -8.07 -15.21
N ARG A 271 -5.40 -8.83 -16.24
CA ARG A 271 -4.94 -10.21 -16.41
C ARG A 271 -3.45 -10.23 -16.70
N PHE A 272 -2.73 -11.02 -15.93
CA PHE A 272 -1.39 -11.46 -16.27
C PHE A 272 -1.49 -12.81 -16.97
N THR A 273 -0.96 -12.90 -18.19
CA THR A 273 -0.83 -14.17 -18.91
C THR A 273 0.60 -14.65 -18.72
N TYR A 274 0.75 -15.81 -18.08
CA TYR A 274 2.04 -16.45 -17.95
C TYR A 274 2.58 -16.82 -19.33
N ASP A 275 3.82 -16.42 -19.60
CA ASP A 275 4.48 -16.70 -20.87
C ASP A 275 5.74 -17.52 -20.62
N LYS A 276 5.67 -18.82 -20.98
CA LYS A 276 6.80 -19.75 -20.81
C LYS A 276 8.01 -19.36 -21.66
N SER A 277 7.83 -18.61 -22.75
CA SER A 277 8.95 -18.12 -23.58
C SER A 277 9.77 -17.04 -22.88
N LEU A 278 9.19 -16.40 -21.87
CA LEU A 278 9.81 -15.39 -21.01
C LEU A 278 10.12 -15.95 -19.61
N ALA A 279 10.02 -17.27 -19.42
CA ALA A 279 10.32 -17.93 -18.16
C ALA A 279 11.83 -18.06 -17.96
N GLY A 280 12.28 -17.89 -16.71
CA GLY A 280 13.68 -18.04 -16.37
C GLY A 280 14.15 -19.48 -16.15
N PRO A 281 15.38 -19.66 -15.65
CA PRO A 281 16.13 -20.93 -15.71
C PRO A 281 15.71 -22.00 -14.68
N ILE A 282 14.80 -21.72 -13.75
CA ILE A 282 14.34 -22.74 -12.80
C ILE A 282 13.27 -23.57 -13.53
N GLU A 283 13.43 -24.88 -13.69
CA GLU A 283 12.30 -25.71 -14.10
C GLU A 283 11.42 -25.98 -12.88
N ALA A 284 10.64 -24.99 -12.45
CA ALA A 284 9.65 -25.21 -11.41
C ALA A 284 8.50 -25.99 -12.06
N GLN A 285 8.22 -27.21 -11.59
CA GLN A 285 6.89 -27.77 -11.84
C GLN A 285 5.90 -26.77 -11.24
N PRO A 286 5.03 -26.12 -12.04
CA PRO A 286 4.02 -25.27 -11.46
C PRO A 286 3.20 -26.20 -10.57
N ARG A 287 3.37 -26.11 -9.25
CA ARG A 287 2.29 -26.51 -8.37
C ARG A 287 1.27 -25.42 -8.60
N PRO A 288 0.19 -25.64 -9.38
CA PRO A 288 -0.90 -24.69 -9.33
C PRO A 288 -1.19 -24.55 -7.83
N ALA A 289 -1.06 -23.33 -7.30
CA ALA A 289 -1.68 -23.03 -6.02
C ALA A 289 -3.10 -23.58 -6.18
N ARG A 290 -3.49 -24.57 -5.37
CA ARG A 290 -4.84 -25.14 -5.41
C ARG A 290 -5.76 -23.94 -5.59
N ALA A 291 -6.43 -23.86 -6.73
CA ALA A 291 -7.26 -22.71 -7.03
C ALA A 291 -8.17 -22.54 -5.83
N ILE A 292 -7.93 -21.50 -5.03
CA ILE A 292 -8.92 -21.08 -4.06
C ILE A 292 -10.06 -20.70 -4.97
N GLY A 293 -11.10 -21.54 -4.99
CA GLY A 293 -12.24 -21.36 -5.87
C GLY A 293 -12.72 -19.91 -5.79
N PRO A 294 -13.35 -19.41 -6.86
CA PRO A 294 -13.80 -18.02 -6.89
C PRO A 294 -14.53 -17.70 -5.58
N PRO A 295 -14.28 -16.52 -4.96
CA PRO A 295 -14.98 -16.13 -3.75
C PRO A 295 -16.48 -16.35 -4.00
N ARG A 296 -17.12 -17.12 -3.11
CA ARG A 296 -18.57 -17.37 -3.22
C ARG A 296 -19.23 -16.01 -3.34
N ARG A 297 -19.88 -15.76 -4.48
CA ARG A 297 -20.68 -14.54 -4.69
C ARG A 297 -21.75 -14.53 -3.61
N HIS A 298 -21.62 -13.67 -2.60
CA HIS A 298 -22.80 -13.20 -1.89
C HIS A 298 -23.54 -12.27 -2.84
N VAL A 299 -24.47 -12.85 -3.60
CA VAL A 299 -25.39 -12.10 -4.46
C VAL A 299 -26.40 -11.39 -3.56
N GLY A 300 -26.00 -10.27 -2.98
CA GLY A 300 -26.94 -9.22 -2.60
C GLY A 300 -27.32 -8.48 -3.89
N ARG A 301 -28.53 -8.72 -4.40
CA ARG A 301 -29.06 -7.97 -5.55
C ARG A 301 -29.23 -6.51 -5.13
N HIS A 302 -28.33 -5.61 -5.56
CA HIS A 302 -28.61 -4.18 -5.58
C HIS A 302 -29.24 -3.80 -6.93
N PRO A 303 -30.38 -3.07 -6.94
CA PRO A 303 -30.96 -2.55 -8.17
C PRO A 303 -30.07 -1.42 -8.73
N ARG A 304 -29.76 -1.51 -10.03
CA ARG A 304 -29.05 -0.47 -10.79
C ARG A 304 -29.94 0.77 -10.90
N VAL A 305 -29.54 1.88 -10.29
CA VAL A 305 -30.14 3.20 -10.55
C VAL A 305 -29.28 3.90 -11.60
N HIS A 306 -29.81 4.05 -12.81
CA HIS A 306 -29.24 4.91 -13.84
C HIS A 306 -29.67 6.36 -13.56
N ALA A 307 -28.75 7.21 -13.11
CA ALA A 307 -28.96 8.66 -13.13
C ALA A 307 -28.26 9.23 -14.39
N ARG A 308 -29.06 9.81 -15.30
CA ARG A 308 -28.56 10.65 -16.40
C ARG A 308 -28.21 12.03 -15.83
N HIS A 309 -27.01 12.52 -16.12
CA HIS A 309 -26.67 13.92 -15.90
C HIS A 309 -26.35 14.55 -17.25
N ASP A 310 -27.28 15.40 -17.71
CA ASP A 310 -27.03 16.37 -18.76
C ASP A 310 -26.17 17.50 -18.17
N ALA A 311 -25.02 17.77 -18.81
CA ALA A 311 -24.10 18.82 -18.41
C ALA A 311 -24.38 20.12 -19.19
N ASP A 312 -24.67 21.21 -18.47
CA ASP A 312 -24.75 22.58 -18.99
C ASP A 312 -23.32 23.17 -19.16
N PRO A 313 -22.90 23.56 -20.37
CA PRO A 313 -21.55 24.05 -20.61
C PRO A 313 -21.53 25.59 -20.61
N ARG A 314 -21.43 26.26 -19.45
CA ARG A 314 -20.97 27.66 -19.34
C ARG A 314 -20.80 28.18 -17.90
N ALA A 315 -19.58 28.14 -17.34
CA ALA A 315 -19.06 29.13 -16.36
C ALA A 315 -17.58 28.85 -16.05
N ARG A 316 -16.61 29.52 -16.69
CA ARG A 316 -15.98 30.82 -16.33
C ARG A 316 -14.63 30.64 -15.60
N ARG A 317 -13.67 31.41 -16.12
CA ARG A 317 -12.21 31.47 -15.88
C ARG A 317 -11.83 31.73 -14.40
N ARG A 318 -10.76 31.10 -13.92
CA ARG A 318 -10.10 31.38 -12.62
C ARG A 318 -8.83 32.26 -12.81
N PRO A 319 -8.50 33.17 -11.89
CA PRO A 319 -7.18 33.79 -11.83
C PRO A 319 -6.15 32.88 -11.13
N ARG A 320 -4.90 32.95 -11.58
CA ARG A 320 -3.75 32.22 -11.02
C ARG A 320 -3.19 32.96 -9.81
N GLY A 321 -3.20 32.33 -8.63
CA GLY A 321 -2.41 32.71 -7.45
C GLY A 321 -1.12 31.88 -7.33
N PRO A 322 -0.13 32.33 -6.55
CA PRO A 322 1.24 31.84 -6.63
C PRO A 322 1.41 30.45 -6.00
N ALA A 323 2.14 29.57 -6.69
CA ALA A 323 2.48 28.23 -6.23
C ALA A 323 3.62 28.27 -5.20
N GLY A 324 3.28 28.19 -3.92
CA GLY A 324 4.22 27.88 -2.84
C GLY A 324 3.95 26.48 -2.32
N GLY A 325 4.76 25.49 -2.72
CA GLY A 325 4.68 24.11 -2.23
C GLY A 325 6.05 23.45 -2.31
N GLY A 326 6.62 23.13 -1.14
CA GLY A 326 8.00 22.69 -0.98
C GLY A 326 8.36 21.42 -1.79
N ARG A 327 9.57 21.40 -2.35
CA ARG A 327 10.12 20.22 -3.03
C ARG A 327 10.42 19.14 -1.99
N LEU A 328 9.82 17.96 -2.17
CA LEU A 328 10.26 16.72 -1.54
C LEU A 328 11.74 16.50 -1.92
N GLN A 329 12.64 16.51 -0.94
CA GLN A 329 14.03 16.13 -1.14
C GLN A 329 14.12 14.59 -1.16
N TRP A 330 14.49 14.04 -2.31
CA TRP A 330 14.71 12.61 -2.48
C TRP A 330 16.10 12.21 -1.94
N PRO A 331 16.28 10.99 -1.41
CA PRO A 331 17.60 10.47 -1.05
C PRO A 331 18.57 10.53 -2.25
N ARG A 332 19.86 10.76 -1.97
CA ARG A 332 20.90 11.04 -2.98
C ARG A 332 21.03 9.98 -4.08
N LEU A 333 20.60 8.74 -3.84
CA LEU A 333 20.72 7.60 -4.76
C LEU A 333 19.56 7.43 -5.76
N CYS A 334 18.46 8.18 -5.60
CA CYS A 334 17.32 8.15 -6.52
C CYS A 334 17.15 9.46 -7.30
N ALA A 335 18.07 10.41 -7.15
CA ALA A 335 18.17 11.54 -8.06
C ALA A 335 18.65 11.03 -9.43
N ARG A 336 17.92 11.36 -10.51
CA ARG A 336 18.38 11.08 -11.87
C ARG A 336 19.79 11.67 -12.05
N PRO A 337 20.74 10.97 -12.70
CA PRO A 337 21.95 11.63 -13.15
C PRO A 337 21.54 12.82 -14.01
N ALA A 338 22.11 13.99 -13.75
CA ALA A 338 21.86 15.19 -14.55
C ALA A 338 22.27 14.88 -15.99
N GLY A 339 21.28 14.62 -16.85
CA GLY A 339 21.52 14.53 -18.29
C GLY A 339 21.97 15.90 -18.76
N ARG A 340 23.13 15.95 -19.43
CA ARG A 340 23.49 17.09 -20.27
C ARG A 340 22.30 17.36 -21.20
N ALA A 341 21.87 18.62 -21.24
CA ALA A 341 20.98 19.07 -22.30
C ALA A 341 21.61 18.71 -23.65
N PRO A 342 20.83 18.27 -24.66
CA PRO A 342 21.32 18.32 -26.02
C PRO A 342 21.55 19.79 -26.37
N ASP A 343 22.78 20.11 -26.76
CA ASP A 343 23.03 21.31 -27.56
C ASP A 343 22.37 21.10 -28.94
N GLU A 344 21.67 22.15 -29.38
CA GLU A 344 21.01 22.39 -30.68
C GLU A 344 19.66 21.71 -30.99
#